data_AF-A0A2N2BLC9-F1
#
_entry.id   AF-A0A2N2BLC9-F1
#
_cell.length_a   1.000
_cell.length_b   1.000
_cell.length_c   1.000
_cell.angle_alpha   90.00
_cell.angle_beta   90.00
_cell.angle_gamma   90.00
#
_symmetry.space_group_name_H-M   'P 1'
#
loop_
_entity.id
_entity.type
_entity.pdbx_description
1 polymer ?
#
loop_
_entity_poly.entity_id
_entity_poly.type
_entity_poly.pdbx_seq_one_letter_code
_entity_poly.pdbx_strand_id
1 'polypeptide(L)'
;WDQDAKPMYREYTEYRDDLLRTYIKEACGFAGCQIVSRVGGIVPLPDFDVIKNPVSRNCARRLSLLIADALIMKRKEMETADDIISLIETITYRYFDVMKALKNRKQANETN
;
A
#
# COMPACT_ATOMS: atom_id res chain seq x y z
N TRP A 1 -24.28 -1.86 -11.74
CA TRP A 1 -25.50 -1.62 -10.95
C TRP A 1 -26.71 -1.54 -11.86
N ASP A 2 -26.71 -0.61 -12.83
CA ASP A 2 -27.86 -0.34 -13.68
C ASP A 2 -28.23 -1.51 -14.62
N GLN A 3 -27.24 -2.32 -15.00
CA GLN A 3 -27.44 -3.51 -15.83
C GLN A 3 -27.75 -4.77 -14.99
N ASP A 4 -26.86 -5.11 -14.06
CA ASP A 4 -26.87 -6.44 -13.42
C ASP A 4 -27.54 -6.49 -12.04
N ALA A 5 -27.79 -5.35 -11.38
CA ALA A 5 -28.44 -5.37 -10.07
C ALA A 5 -29.90 -5.84 -10.23
N LYS A 6 -30.40 -6.59 -9.23
CA LYS A 6 -31.82 -6.96 -9.19
C LYS A 6 -32.68 -5.69 -9.26
N PRO A 7 -33.83 -5.69 -9.95
CA PRO A 7 -34.66 -4.50 -10.12
C PRO A 7 -34.95 -3.75 -8.82
N MET A 8 -35.20 -4.48 -7.72
CA MET A 8 -35.42 -3.92 -6.38
C MET A 8 -34.25 -3.06 -5.85
N TYR A 9 -33.02 -3.23 -6.33
CA TYR A 9 -31.87 -2.43 -5.85
C TYR A 9 -31.50 -1.27 -6.78
N ARG A 10 -32.00 -1.24 -8.02
CA ARG A 10 -31.53 -0.28 -9.03
C ARG A 10 -31.82 1.17 -8.66
N GLU A 11 -32.95 1.42 -8.01
CA GLU A 11 -33.38 2.77 -7.61
C GLU A 11 -32.70 3.27 -6.32
N TYR A 12 -31.98 2.40 -5.59
CA TYR A 12 -31.30 2.76 -4.33
C TYR A 12 -29.85 3.14 -4.59
N THR A 13 -29.62 4.31 -5.16
CA THR A 13 -28.28 4.81 -5.51
C THR A 13 -27.41 5.10 -4.29
N GLU A 14 -28.01 5.51 -3.17
CA GLU A 14 -27.31 5.77 -1.91
C GLU A 14 -26.72 4.47 -1.36
N TYR A 15 -27.50 3.38 -1.42
CA TYR A 15 -27.04 2.05 -0.99
C TYR A 15 -25.89 1.54 -1.87
N ARG A 16 -25.97 1.76 -3.19
CA ARG A 16 -24.87 1.46 -4.12
C ARG A 16 -23.61 2.21 -3.70
N ASP A 17 -23.72 3.51 -3.46
CA ASP A 17 -22.57 4.37 -3.20
C ASP A 17 -21.92 4.03 -1.85
N ASP A 18 -22.71 3.74 -0.82
CA ASP A 18 -22.21 3.24 0.47
C ASP A 18 -21.50 1.89 0.34
N LEU A 19 -22.05 0.99 -0.48
CA LEU A 19 -21.45 -0.31 -0.74
C LEU A 19 -20.11 -0.17 -1.48
N LEU A 20 -20.05 0.67 -2.51
CA LEU A 20 -18.82 0.93 -3.27
C LEU A 20 -17.75 1.59 -2.39
N ARG A 21 -18.11 2.55 -1.53
CA ARG A 21 -17.20 3.11 -0.51
C ARG A 21 -16.67 2.02 0.41
N THR A 22 -17.53 1.11 0.85
CA THR A 22 -17.11 -0.02 1.69
C THR A 22 -16.11 -0.93 0.97
N TYR A 23 -16.33 -1.21 -0.32
CA TYR A 23 -15.41 -2.03 -1.12
C TYR A 23 -14.04 -1.39 -1.30
N ILE A 24 -13.96 -0.07 -1.51
CA ILE A 24 -12.67 0.63 -1.58
C ILE A 24 -11.89 0.50 -0.25
N LYS A 25 -12.58 0.66 0.88
CA LYS A 25 -11.98 0.53 2.23
C LYS A 25 -11.47 -0.90 2.47
N GLU A 26 -12.26 -1.91 2.14
CA GLU A 26 -11.84 -3.31 2.27
C GLU A 26 -10.72 -3.68 1.30
N ALA A 27 -10.80 -3.25 0.04
CA ALA A 27 -9.76 -3.49 -0.96
C ALA A 27 -8.40 -2.91 -0.53
N CYS A 28 -8.39 -1.70 0.05
CA CYS A 28 -7.21 -1.09 0.63
C CYS A 28 -6.61 -1.96 1.75
N GLY A 29 -7.44 -2.41 2.69
CA GLY A 29 -7.02 -3.29 3.78
C GLY A 29 -6.45 -4.63 3.28
N PHE A 30 -7.15 -5.29 2.36
CA PHE A 30 -6.70 -6.57 1.79
C PHE A 30 -5.41 -6.43 0.98
N ALA A 31 -5.23 -5.33 0.25
CA ALA A 31 -3.98 -5.05 -0.45
C ALA A 31 -2.80 -4.98 0.53
N GLY A 32 -2.95 -4.28 1.66
CA GLY A 32 -1.94 -4.26 2.71
C GLY A 32 -1.64 -5.66 3.28
N CYS A 33 -2.67 -6.44 3.60
CA CYS A 33 -2.50 -7.82 4.09
C CYS A 33 -1.76 -8.72 3.07
N GLN A 34 -2.05 -8.58 1.78
CA GLN A 34 -1.34 -9.31 0.73
C GLN A 34 0.13 -8.93 0.69
N ILE A 35 0.48 -7.63 0.78
CA ILE A 35 1.88 -7.19 0.81
C ILE A 35 2.63 -7.80 2.00
N VAL A 36 2.04 -7.78 3.20
CA VAL A 36 2.65 -8.40 4.40
C VAL A 36 2.91 -9.88 4.17
N SER A 37 1.93 -10.59 3.61
CA SER A 37 2.03 -12.02 3.29
C SER A 37 3.15 -12.34 2.29
N ARG A 38 3.33 -11.49 1.26
CA ARG A 38 4.41 -11.60 0.27
C ARG A 38 5.79 -11.34 0.88
N VAL A 39 5.93 -10.29 1.69
CA VAL A 39 7.20 -9.98 2.37
C VAL A 39 7.57 -11.08 3.37
N GLY A 40 6.58 -11.61 4.09
CA GLY A 40 6.75 -12.70 5.07
C GLY A 40 6.99 -14.08 4.45
N GLY A 41 6.91 -14.22 3.12
CA GLY A 41 7.13 -15.48 2.42
C GLY A 41 6.03 -16.54 2.63
N ILE A 42 4.84 -16.13 3.08
CA ILE A 42 3.71 -17.04 3.35
C ILE A 42 3.08 -17.52 2.04
N VAL A 43 3.01 -16.63 1.04
CA VAL A 43 2.44 -16.97 -0.28
C VAL A 43 3.55 -16.82 -1.34
N PRO A 44 3.90 -17.90 -2.07
CA PRO A 44 5.02 -17.88 -3.01
C PRO A 44 4.70 -16.97 -4.20
N LEU A 45 5.48 -15.90 -4.36
CA LEU A 45 5.57 -15.10 -5.59
C LEU A 45 6.94 -14.43 -5.63
N PRO A 46 7.62 -14.38 -6.79
CA PRO A 46 9.00 -13.95 -6.89
C PRO A 46 9.15 -12.41 -6.87
N ASP A 47 8.47 -11.70 -5.95
CA ASP A 47 8.53 -10.23 -5.87
C ASP A 47 9.90 -9.75 -5.39
N PHE A 48 10.31 -10.19 -4.19
CA PHE A 48 11.55 -9.74 -3.55
C PHE A 48 12.73 -10.67 -3.84
N ASP A 49 12.47 -11.96 -4.07
CA ASP A 49 13.51 -12.97 -4.16
C ASP A 49 14.35 -12.85 -5.44
N VAL A 50 13.80 -12.21 -6.48
CA VAL A 50 14.52 -11.87 -7.71
C VAL A 50 15.56 -10.75 -7.53
N ILE A 51 15.45 -9.95 -6.45
CA ILE A 51 16.38 -8.85 -6.19
C ILE A 51 17.67 -9.42 -5.61
N LYS A 52 18.70 -9.60 -6.44
CA LYS A 52 19.98 -10.25 -6.05
C LYS A 52 20.73 -9.50 -4.95
N ASN A 53 20.80 -8.17 -5.01
CA ASN A 53 21.52 -7.38 -4.01
C ASN A 53 20.74 -7.38 -2.68
N PRO A 54 21.33 -7.90 -1.57
CA PRO A 54 20.60 -8.08 -0.32
C PRO A 54 20.20 -6.74 0.33
N VAL A 55 21.02 -5.70 0.16
CA VAL A 55 20.70 -4.35 0.66
C VAL A 55 19.47 -3.80 -0.06
N SER A 56 19.43 -3.92 -1.38
CA SER A 56 18.31 -3.46 -2.22
C SER A 56 17.04 -4.26 -1.92
N ARG A 57 17.15 -5.58 -1.76
CA ARG A 57 16.03 -6.45 -1.37
C ARG A 57 15.43 -6.04 -0.03
N ASN A 58 16.28 -5.80 0.98
CA ASN A 58 15.82 -5.39 2.30
C ASN A 58 15.23 -3.98 2.30
N CYS A 59 15.72 -3.06 1.45
CA CYS A 59 15.11 -1.75 1.26
C CYS A 59 13.70 -1.88 0.68
N ALA A 60 13.53 -2.68 -0.39
CA ALA A 60 12.24 -2.93 -1.00
C ALA A 60 11.24 -3.57 -0.02
N ARG A 61 11.68 -4.58 0.75
CA ARG A 61 10.85 -5.22 1.78
C ARG A 61 10.42 -4.24 2.87
N ARG A 62 11.32 -3.39 3.37
CA ARG A 62 11.00 -2.36 4.38
C ARG A 62 9.98 -1.35 3.86
N LEU A 63 10.18 -0.81 2.67
CA LEU A 63 9.23 0.12 2.06
C LEU A 63 7.86 -0.54 1.89
N SER A 64 7.84 -1.79 1.42
CA SER A 64 6.59 -2.54 1.22
C SER A 64 5.83 -2.75 2.53
N LEU A 65 6.52 -3.08 3.63
CA LEU A 65 5.89 -3.20 4.95
C LEU A 65 5.35 -1.87 5.48
N LEU A 66 6.04 -0.75 5.24
CA LEU A 66 5.56 0.59 5.61
C LEU A 66 4.29 0.97 4.84
N ILE A 67 4.27 0.67 3.53
CA ILE A 67 3.08 0.88 2.70
C ILE A 67 1.93 -0.01 3.22
N ALA A 68 2.21 -1.29 3.46
CA ALA A 68 1.20 -2.23 3.92
C ALA A 68 0.57 -1.82 5.26
N ASP A 69 1.38 -1.42 6.23
CA ASP A 69 0.91 -0.90 7.52
C ASP A 69 -0.01 0.31 7.32
N ALA A 70 0.43 1.29 6.51
CA ALA A 70 -0.35 2.48 6.21
C ALA A 70 -1.69 2.14 5.53
N LEU A 71 -1.70 1.23 4.55
CA LEU A 71 -2.92 0.79 3.88
C LEU A 71 -3.90 0.14 4.87
N ILE A 72 -3.45 -0.77 5.73
CA ILE A 72 -4.32 -1.46 6.69
C ILE A 72 -4.88 -0.47 7.73
N MET A 73 -4.01 0.36 8.29
CA MET A 73 -4.37 1.27 9.39
C MET A 73 -5.27 2.42 8.92
N LYS A 74 -5.01 2.97 7.73
CA LYS A 74 -5.75 4.13 7.19
C LYS A 74 -6.89 3.76 6.27
N ARG A 75 -7.19 2.47 6.06
CA ARG A 75 -8.19 2.03 5.09
C ARG A 75 -9.55 2.71 5.23
N LYS A 76 -9.97 3.06 6.45
CA LYS A 76 -11.26 3.70 6.73
C LYS A 76 -11.36 5.15 6.21
N GLU A 77 -10.21 5.78 5.98
CA GLU A 77 -10.08 7.14 5.46
C GLU A 77 -10.14 7.18 3.92
N MET A 78 -10.07 6.03 3.24
CA MET A 78 -10.05 5.97 1.77
C MET A 78 -11.47 6.09 1.23
N GLU A 79 -11.68 6.98 0.26
CA GLU A 79 -12.96 7.16 -0.42
C GLU A 79 -12.86 6.80 -1.92
N THR A 80 -11.66 6.88 -2.49
CA THR A 80 -11.38 6.61 -3.91
C THR A 80 -10.12 5.77 -4.09
N ALA A 81 -9.92 5.25 -5.30
CA ALA A 81 -8.66 4.61 -5.66
C ALA A 81 -7.48 5.60 -5.67
N ASP A 82 -7.73 6.86 -5.99
CA ASP A 82 -6.70 7.91 -6.02
C ASP A 82 -6.16 8.22 -4.61
N ASP A 83 -6.99 8.10 -3.57
CA ASP A 83 -6.53 8.23 -2.18
C ASP A 83 -5.51 7.15 -1.82
N ILE A 84 -5.73 5.92 -2.30
CA ILE A 84 -4.82 4.78 -2.09
C ILE A 84 -3.49 5.06 -2.80
N ILE A 85 -3.53 5.52 -4.05
CA ILE A 85 -2.33 5.88 -4.83
C ILE A 85 -1.56 6.99 -4.10
N SER A 86 -2.25 8.06 -3.71
CA SER A 86 -1.67 9.20 -3.01
C SER A 86 -1.00 8.80 -1.69
N LEU A 87 -1.60 7.86 -0.95
CA LEU A 87 -1.02 7.31 0.27
C LEU A 87 0.27 6.54 -0.02
N ILE A 88 0.28 5.68 -1.04
CA ILE A 88 1.46 4.91 -1.45
C ILE A 88 2.61 5.85 -1.84
N GLU A 89 2.32 6.87 -2.66
CA GLU A 89 3.29 7.89 -3.07
C GLU A 89 3.86 8.64 -1.86
N THR A 90 2.98 9.08 -0.95
CA THR A 90 3.39 9.79 0.27
C THR A 90 4.37 8.98 1.11
N ILE A 91 4.07 7.70 1.35
CA ILE A 91 4.96 6.81 2.12
C ILE A 91 6.28 6.59 1.38
N THR A 92 6.22 6.45 0.06
CA THR A 92 7.39 6.23 -0.81
C THR A 92 8.35 7.42 -0.78
N TYR A 93 7.84 8.64 -0.98
CA TYR A 93 8.67 9.84 -0.93
C TYR A 93 9.32 10.05 0.44
N ARG A 94 8.53 9.92 1.52
CA ARG A 94 9.04 10.02 2.90
C ARG A 94 10.14 8.99 3.18
N TYR A 95 9.97 7.75 2.71
CA TYR A 95 10.99 6.72 2.86
C TYR A 95 12.31 7.12 2.18
N PHE A 96 12.26 7.59 0.94
CA PHE A 96 13.46 8.00 0.22
C PHE A 96 14.13 9.24 0.80
N ASP A 97 13.37 10.20 1.31
CA ASP A 97 13.90 11.36 2.01
C ASP A 97 14.70 10.94 3.26
N VAL A 98 14.16 10.02 4.06
CA VAL A 98 14.85 9.47 5.24
C VAL A 98 16.12 8.72 4.81
N MET A 99 16.04 7.87 3.79
CA MET A 99 17.21 7.12 3.32
C MET A 99 18.32 8.03 2.79
N LYS A 100 17.96 9.12 2.09
CA LYS A 100 18.91 10.15 1.64
C LYS A 100 19.56 10.86 2.82
N ALA A 101 18.78 11.27 3.81
CA ALA A 101 19.30 11.92 5.01
C ALA A 101 20.28 11.02 5.80
N LEU A 102 19.95 9.73 5.94
CA LEU A 102 20.83 8.75 6.60
C LEU A 102 22.14 8.54 5.84
N LYS A 103 22.08 8.47 4.50
CA LYS A 103 23.29 8.36 3.67
C LYS A 103 24.21 9.57 3.83
N ASN A 104 23.65 10.77 3.82
CA ASN A 104 24.42 12.02 3.98
C ASN A 104 25.10 12.08 5.37
N ARG A 105 24.41 11.67 6.43
CA ARG A 105 24.98 11.60 7.79
C ARG A 105 26.13 10.60 7.88
N LYS A 106 26.00 9.43 7.25
CA LYS A 106 27.05 8.43 7.22
C LYS A 106 28.31 8.95 6.53
N GLN A 107 28.15 9.61 5.39
CA GLN A 107 29.27 10.22 4.65
C GLN A 107 29.98 11.29 5.47
N ALA A 108 29.23 12.19 6.13
CA ALA A 108 29.80 13.22 6.99
C ALA A 108 30.66 12.65 8.13
N ASN A 109 30.24 11.52 8.71
CA ASN A 109 30.97 10.84 9.78
C ASN A 109 32.21 10.07 9.30
N GLU A 110 32.31 9.74 8.00
CA GLU A 110 33.48 9.06 7.41
C GLU A 110 34.55 10.05 6.93
N THR A 111 34.18 11.32 6.74
CA THR A 111 35.10 12.43 6.36
C THR A 111 35.70 13.22 7.54
N ASN A 112 35.25 12.96 8.77
CA ASN A 112 35.79 13.54 10.02
C ASN A 112 36.66 12.51 10.74
#